data_AF-A0A7V5K8Q5-F1
#
_entry.id   AF-A0A7V5K8Q5-F1
#
_cell.length_a   1.000
_cell.length_b   1.000
_cell.length_c   1.000
_cell.angle_alpha   90.00
_cell.angle_beta   90.00
_cell.angle_gamma   90.00
#
_symmetry.space_group_name_H-M   'P 1'
#
loop_
_entity.id
_entity.type
_entity.pdbx_description
1 polymer ?
#
loop_
_entity_poly.entity_id
_entity_poly.type
_entity_poly.pdbx_seq_one_letter_code
_entity_poly.pdbx_strand_id
1 'polypeptide(L)'
;MDTQPLENRCPRLGNPVPLAYCYQQPEGRPCPRILTCWEWRLPNLRRVLARLIPPEKWESYFETPPEPKVLALLGEIRRAETAHNKEDDPSEGDGNGP
;
A
#
# COMPACT_ATOMS: atom_id res chain seq x y z
N MET A 1 17.19 -23.63 27.73
CA MET A 1 17.34 -22.25 27.20
C MET A 1 15.96 -21.73 26.86
N ASP A 2 15.49 -20.70 27.57
CA ASP A 2 14.21 -20.06 27.27
C ASP A 2 14.28 -19.41 25.90
N THR A 3 13.58 -20.00 24.93
CA THR A 3 13.53 -19.50 23.56
C THR A 3 12.41 -18.46 23.49
N GLN A 4 12.65 -17.28 24.06
CA GLN A 4 11.66 -16.22 23.98
C GLN A 4 11.49 -15.77 22.53
N PRO A 5 10.25 -15.74 22.00
CA PRO A 5 10.01 -15.32 20.63
C PRO A 5 10.34 -13.83 20.48
N LEU A 6 11.09 -13.51 19.42
CA LEU A 6 11.43 -12.14 19.10
C LEU A 6 10.20 -11.44 18.52
N GLU A 7 9.48 -10.70 19.37
CA GLU A 7 8.22 -10.02 19.03
C GLU A 7 8.33 -8.49 19.13
N ASN A 8 7.54 -7.79 18.30
CA ASN A 8 7.44 -6.34 18.31
C ASN A 8 5.98 -5.90 18.07
N ARG A 9 5.57 -4.77 18.66
CA ARG A 9 4.22 -4.25 18.49
C ARG A 9 4.00 -3.75 17.06
N CYS A 10 3.05 -4.33 16.35
CA CYS A 10 2.71 -3.91 15.00
C CYS A 10 1.76 -2.70 15.01
N PRO A 11 2.15 -1.53 14.44
CA PRO A 11 1.28 -0.35 14.41
C PRO A 11 0.02 -0.55 13.53
N ARG A 12 0.05 -1.52 12.59
CA ARG A 12 -1.11 -1.84 11.74
C ARG A 12 -2.13 -2.75 12.43
N LEU A 13 -1.69 -3.62 13.34
CA LEU A 13 -2.54 -4.63 13.99
C LEU A 13 -2.84 -4.33 15.46
N GLY A 14 -2.06 -3.46 16.10
CA GLY A 14 -2.22 -3.10 17.52
C GLY A 14 -1.57 -4.07 18.50
N ASN A 15 -1.15 -5.25 18.05
CA ASN A 15 -0.67 -6.36 18.89
C ASN A 15 0.82 -6.72 18.61
N PRO A 16 1.51 -7.41 19.54
CA PRO A 16 2.83 -8.00 19.28
C PRO A 16 2.77 -9.03 18.15
N VAL A 17 3.77 -9.01 17.26
CA VAL A 17 3.95 -9.99 16.19
C VAL A 17 5.43 -10.39 16.09
N PRO A 18 5.74 -11.63 15.68
CA PRO A 18 7.12 -12.06 15.45
C PRO A 18 7.69 -11.44 14.16
N LEU A 19 9.03 -11.39 14.05
CA LEU A 19 9.71 -10.93 12.83
C LEU A 19 9.25 -11.71 11.58
N ALA A 20 9.01 -13.01 11.73
CA ALA A 20 8.53 -13.89 10.65
C ALA A 20 7.20 -13.40 10.04
N TYR A 21 6.29 -12.87 10.86
CA TYR A 21 5.03 -12.30 10.38
C TYR A 21 5.29 -11.13 9.42
N CYS A 22 6.25 -10.26 9.76
CA CYS A 22 6.62 -9.15 8.89
C CYS A 22 7.31 -9.60 7.61
N TYR A 23 8.06 -10.70 7.62
CA TYR A 23 8.79 -11.19 6.44
C TYR A 23 7.89 -12.00 5.48
N GLN A 24 6.99 -12.82 6.01
CA GLN A 24 6.14 -13.76 5.27
C GLN A 24 4.73 -13.19 5.03
N GLN A 25 4.61 -12.10 4.27
CA GLN A 25 3.29 -11.59 3.90
C GLN A 25 2.67 -12.43 2.76
N PRO A 26 1.33 -12.48 2.64
CA PRO A 26 0.64 -13.24 1.59
C PRO A 26 1.07 -12.89 0.16
N GLU A 27 1.50 -11.65 -0.07
CA GLU A 27 1.91 -11.15 -1.38
C GLU A 27 3.34 -11.56 -1.77
N GLY A 28 3.99 -12.43 -0.99
CA GLY A 28 5.35 -12.93 -1.27
C GLY A 28 6.43 -11.86 -1.10
N ARG A 29 6.15 -10.78 -0.37
CA ARG A 29 7.09 -9.70 -0.07
C ARG A 29 7.07 -9.35 1.42
N PRO A 30 8.18 -8.86 1.99
CA PRO A 30 8.17 -8.36 3.36
C PRO A 30 7.27 -7.12 3.51
N CYS A 31 6.79 -6.91 4.73
CA CYS A 31 6.09 -5.70 5.11
C CYS A 31 6.99 -4.47 4.82
N PRO A 32 6.48 -3.41 4.16
CA PRO A 32 7.27 -2.22 3.83
C PRO A 32 7.87 -1.52 5.05
N ARG A 33 7.26 -1.70 6.22
CA ARG A 33 7.71 -1.10 7.49
C ARG A 33 8.65 -1.99 8.30
N ILE A 34 9.04 -3.17 7.81
CA ILE A 34 9.87 -4.11 8.57
C ILE A 34 11.18 -3.47 9.03
N LEU A 35 11.84 -2.68 8.18
CA LEU A 35 13.08 -1.99 8.52
C LEU A 35 12.83 -0.96 9.64
N THR A 36 11.88 -0.06 9.45
CA THR A 36 11.53 0.97 10.44
C THR A 36 11.13 0.37 11.79
N CYS A 37 10.36 -0.73 11.79
CA CYS A 37 9.86 -1.34 13.01
C CYS A 37 10.95 -2.10 13.77
N TRP A 38 11.95 -2.67 13.10
CA TRP A 38 12.86 -3.64 13.70
C TRP A 38 14.33 -3.21 13.74
N GLU A 39 14.79 -2.27 12.91
CA GLU A 39 16.22 -1.86 12.85
C GLU A 39 16.76 -1.37 14.20
N TRP A 40 15.93 -0.74 15.04
CA TRP A 40 16.33 -0.30 16.39
C TRP A 40 16.73 -1.48 17.30
N ARG A 41 16.13 -2.65 17.10
CA ARG A 41 16.38 -3.87 17.89
C ARG A 41 17.32 -4.84 17.16
N LEU A 42 17.35 -4.77 15.83
CA LEU A 42 18.16 -5.59 14.93
C LEU A 42 18.96 -4.69 13.99
N PRO A 43 20.10 -4.12 14.43
CA PRO A 43 20.86 -3.14 13.64
C PRO A 43 21.36 -3.68 12.29
N ASN A 44 21.55 -5.00 12.19
CA ASN A 44 22.01 -5.66 10.96
C ASN A 44 20.86 -6.13 10.05
N LEU A 45 19.58 -5.88 10.41
CA LEU A 45 18.44 -6.41 9.66
C LEU A 45 18.46 -6.01 8.19
N ARG A 46 18.75 -4.74 7.89
CA ARG A 46 18.88 -4.26 6.51
C ARG A 46 19.91 -5.05 5.71
N ARG A 47 21.09 -5.28 6.29
CA ARG A 47 22.18 -6.03 5.63
C ARG A 47 21.80 -7.49 5.40
N VAL A 48 21.07 -8.09 6.34
CA VAL A 48 20.56 -9.46 6.19
C VAL A 48 19.52 -9.53 5.08
N LEU A 49 18.52 -8.64 5.10
CA LEU A 49 17.49 -8.61 4.06
C LEU A 49 18.06 -8.32 2.67
N ALA A 50 19.05 -7.44 2.55
CA ALA A 50 19.72 -7.14 1.28
C ALA A 50 20.50 -8.33 0.68
N ARG A 51 20.83 -9.35 1.50
CA ARG A 51 21.42 -10.61 1.01
C ARG A 51 20.37 -11.65 0.62
N LEU A 52 19.18 -11.57 1.20
CA LEU A 52 18.08 -12.51 0.98
C LEU A 52 17.15 -12.08 -0.16
N ILE A 53 17.03 -10.77 -0.38
CA ILE A 53 16.14 -10.18 -1.36
C ILE A 53 16.99 -9.79 -2.58
N PRO A 54 16.62 -10.26 -3.78
CA PRO A 54 17.28 -9.84 -5.02
C PRO A 54 17.27 -8.31 -5.15
N PRO A 55 18.37 -7.69 -5.61
CA PRO A 55 18.48 -6.24 -5.68
C PRO A 55 17.39 -5.61 -6.55
N GLU A 56 16.92 -6.32 -7.59
CA GLU A 56 15.86 -5.87 -8.49
C GLU A 56 14.50 -5.71 -7.77
N LYS A 57 14.33 -6.43 -6.66
CA LYS A 57 13.11 -6.37 -5.84
C LYS A 57 13.21 -5.39 -4.69
N TRP A 58 14.43 -5.07 -4.26
CA TRP A 58 14.68 -4.22 -3.08
C TRP A 58 13.98 -2.87 -3.20
N GLU A 59 14.18 -2.18 -4.33
CA GLU A 59 13.61 -0.86 -4.57
C GLU A 59 12.07 -0.90 -4.49
N SER A 60 11.46 -1.89 -5.17
CA SER A 60 10.00 -2.08 -5.16
C SER A 60 9.41 -2.41 -3.78
N TYR A 61 10.22 -2.94 -2.85
CA TYR A 61 9.77 -3.36 -1.53
C TYR A 61 9.94 -2.28 -0.47
N PHE A 62 10.99 -1.45 -0.57
CA PHE A 62 11.38 -0.54 0.49
C PHE A 62 11.58 0.92 0.08
N GLU A 63 11.78 1.21 -1.21
CA GLU A 63 12.18 2.54 -1.68
C GLU A 63 11.09 3.21 -2.50
N THR A 64 10.24 2.46 -3.21
CA THR A 64 9.06 3.01 -3.88
C THR A 64 7.97 3.30 -2.84
N PRO A 65 7.63 4.58 -2.58
CA PRO A 65 6.47 4.88 -1.76
C PRO A 65 5.22 4.35 -2.48
N PRO A 66 4.29 3.68 -1.77
CA PRO A 66 3.04 3.26 -2.38
C PRO A 66 2.33 4.49 -2.95
N GLU A 67 1.77 4.37 -4.16
CA GLU A 67 0.97 5.46 -4.73
C GLU A 67 -0.02 5.95 -3.68
N PRO A 68 -0.10 7.28 -3.45
CA PRO A 68 -1.05 7.83 -2.51
C PRO A 68 -2.43 7.32 -2.90
N LYS A 69 -3.09 6.58 -2.00
CA LYS A 69 -4.46 6.07 -2.23
C LYS A 69 -5.43 7.19 -2.63
N VAL A 70 -5.13 8.42 -2.24
CA VAL A 70 -5.83 9.65 -2.65
C VAL A 70 -5.79 9.86 -4.17
N LEU A 71 -4.65 9.63 -4.83
CA LEU A 71 -4.55 9.78 -6.29
C LEU A 71 -5.38 8.72 -7.03
N ALA A 72 -5.39 7.48 -6.54
CA ALA A 72 -6.24 6.42 -7.08
C ALA A 72 -7.74 6.76 -6.92
N LEU A 73 -8.14 7.28 -5.76
CA LEU A 73 -9.50 7.74 -5.50
C LEU A 73 -9.91 8.93 -6.39
N LEU A 74 -9.04 9.93 -6.56
CA LEU A 74 -9.28 11.07 -7.44
C LEU A 74 -9.43 10.65 -8.91
N GLY A 75 -8.69 9.63 -9.34
CA GLY A 75 -8.84 9.03 -10.67
C GLY A 75 -10.21 8.39 -10.87
N GLU A 76 -10.73 7.70 -9.85
CA GLU A 76 -12.07 7.09 -9.90
C GLU A 76 -13.18 8.15 -9.94
N ILE A 77 -13.05 9.21 -9.13
CA ILE A 77 -14.01 10.33 -9.11
C ILE A 77 -14.09 10.99 -10.49
N ARG A 78 -12.95 11.26 -11.14
CA ARG A 78 -12.90 11.87 -12.48
C ARG A 78 -13.54 10.98 -13.56
N ARG A 79 -13.37 9.65 -13.46
CA ARG A 79 -14.06 8.69 -14.34
C ARG A 79 -15.58 8.74 -14.16
N ALA A 80 -16.06 8.90 -12.93
CA ALA A 80 -17.49 9.03 -12.65
C ALA A 80 -18.07 10.36 -13.17
N GLU A 81 -17.35 11.49 -13.01
CA GLU A 81 -17.79 12.80 -13.51
C GLU A 81 -17.92 12.84 -15.04
N THR A 82 -16.97 12.21 -15.75
CA THR A 82 -17.00 12.16 -17.24
C THR A 82 -18.10 11.24 -17.79
N ALA A 83 -18.52 10.23 -17.02
CA ALA A 83 -19.66 9.40 -17.38
C ALA A 83 -21.00 10.13 -17.18
N HIS A 84 -21.12 10.96 -16.15
CA HIS A 84 -22.33 11.71 -15.85
C HIS A 84 -22.60 12.84 -16.87
N ASN A 85 -21.57 13.50 -17.37
CA ASN A 85 -21.69 14.65 -18.26
C ASN A 85 -22.11 14.31 -19.72
N LYS A 86 -22.54 13.07 -19.99
CA LYS A 86 -22.92 12.59 -21.35
C LYS A 86 -24.43 12.37 -21.52
N GLU A 87 -25.23 12.55 -20.46
CA GLU A 87 -26.68 12.29 -20.45
C GLU A 87 -27.56 13.55 -20.44
N ASP A 88 -27.00 14.75 -20.29
CA ASP A 88 -27.75 16.01 -20.29
C ASP A 88 -27.61 16.79 -21.62
N ASP A 89 -28.25 16.32 -22.68
CA ASP A 89 -28.65 17.18 -23.81
C ASP A 89 -30.02 16.76 -24.36
N PRO A 90 -31.08 17.55 -24.11
CA PRO A 90 -32.22 17.61 -24.99
C PRO A 90 -32.43 19.06 -25.46
N SER A 91 -31.86 19.38 -26.62
CA SER A 91 -32.36 20.44 -27.49
C SER A 91 -33.48 19.85 -28.37
N GLU A 92 -34.72 20.30 -28.19
CA GLU A 92 -35.58 20.86 -29.25
C GLU A 92 -36.98 21.17 -28.72
N GLY A 93 -37.41 22.43 -28.86
CA GLY A 93 -38.69 22.95 -28.40
C GLY A 93 -39.75 22.90 -29.49
N ASP A 94 -40.96 22.48 -29.11
CA ASP A 94 -42.15 22.61 -29.94
C ASP A 94 -42.80 23.99 -29.70
N GLY A 95 -42.73 24.83 -30.74
CA GLY A 95 -43.52 26.06 -30.84
C GLY A 95 -44.96 25.73 -31.24
N ASN A 96 -45.93 26.27 -30.49
CA ASN A 96 -47.34 26.23 -30.87
C ASN A 96 -47.81 27.65 -31.22
N GLY A 97 -48.09 27.88 -32.51
CA GLY A 97 -48.70 29.10 -33.02
C GLY A 97 -50.23 29.02 -33.02
N PRO A 98 -50.94 30.16 -33.04
CA PRO A 98 -52.38 30.27 -32.80
C PRO A 98 -53.28 29.65 -33.89
#